data_AF-A0A0D0AQ23-F1
#
_entry.id   AF-A0A0D0AQ23-F1
#
_cell.length_a   1.000
_cell.length_b   1.000
_cell.length_c   1.000
_cell.angle_alpha   90.00
_cell.angle_beta   90.00
_cell.angle_gamma   90.00
#
_symmetry.space_group_name_H-M   'P 1'
#
loop_
_entity.id
_entity.type
_entity.pdbx_description
1 polymer ?
#
loop_
_entity_poly.entity_id
_entity_poly.type
_entity_poly.pdbx_seq_one_letter_code
_entity_poly.pdbx_strand_id
1 'polypeptide(L)'
;MAPKHDPTRAWHAALWIWFHLLQFTIANQIQDPEEDRKNKPSRPIPAGRISVNSAADIRWVTVPVCLMLSLWYGTQALLASTVFAAFTIWYNDLQGDKMGLSKNVLTAILGACLEVGGTVAAGPRNSSIDKAGALAIALSLAVFATTLHAQDFKDEEGDRLTGRRTLPTIFPKAARFSMMIGIPLWSYGLSCVWKIDALSTTAFVVYGAFVGARFVMYDTVGADKQSCKYYSVSRNMTWVPR
;
A
#
# COMPACT_ATOMS: atom_id res chain seq x y z
N MET A 1 -9.04 0.49 26.72
CA MET A 1 -10.30 1.27 26.71
C MET A 1 -11.02 0.94 25.42
N ALA A 2 -12.24 0.39 25.47
CA ALA A 2 -13.04 0.24 24.25
C ALA A 2 -13.23 1.63 23.63
N PRO A 3 -13.04 1.80 22.31
CA PRO A 3 -13.21 3.09 21.67
C PRO A 3 -14.68 3.50 21.82
N LYS A 4 -14.93 4.63 22.49
CA LYS A 4 -16.26 5.26 22.47
C LYS A 4 -16.58 5.51 20.99
N HIS A 5 -17.66 4.91 20.49
CA HIS A 5 -18.12 5.04 19.11
C HIS A 5 -18.60 6.46 18.85
N ASP A 6 -17.65 7.35 18.60
CA ASP A 6 -17.91 8.71 18.15
C ASP A 6 -17.61 8.74 16.63
N PRO A 7 -18.63 8.86 15.78
CA PRO A 7 -18.45 8.85 14.33
C PRO A 7 -17.57 10.01 13.84
N THR A 8 -17.42 11.10 14.61
CA THR A 8 -16.54 12.20 14.25
C THR A 8 -15.07 11.75 14.17
N ARG A 9 -14.65 10.79 15.00
CA ARG A 9 -13.28 10.27 15.03
C ARG A 9 -12.92 9.50 13.75
N ALA A 10 -13.88 8.79 13.19
CA ALA A 10 -13.70 8.14 11.89
C ALA A 10 -13.46 9.19 10.79
N TRP A 11 -14.14 10.34 10.84
CA TRP A 11 -13.89 11.46 9.92
C TRP A 11 -12.50 12.07 10.09
N HIS A 12 -12.04 12.26 11.34
CA HIS A 12 -10.67 12.74 11.60
C HIS A 12 -9.62 11.83 10.97
N ALA A 13 -9.73 10.51 11.18
CA ALA A 13 -8.82 9.53 10.58
C ALA A 13 -8.93 9.50 9.06
N ALA A 14 -10.15 9.50 8.51
CA ALA A 14 -10.39 9.48 7.07
C ALA A 14 -9.79 10.72 6.37
N LEU A 15 -10.01 11.92 6.93
CA LEU A 15 -9.43 13.15 6.39
C LEU A 15 -7.90 13.15 6.49
N TRP A 16 -7.36 12.72 7.63
CA TRP A 16 -5.91 12.62 7.81
C TRP A 16 -5.28 11.68 6.77
N ILE A 17 -5.83 10.47 6.61
CA ILE A 17 -5.37 9.49 5.62
C ILE A 17 -5.53 10.04 4.21
N TRP A 18 -6.66 10.66 3.90
CA TRP A 18 -6.95 11.21 2.58
C TRP A 18 -5.93 12.27 2.15
N PHE A 19 -5.55 13.21 3.02
CA PHE A 19 -4.54 14.21 2.70
C PHE A 19 -3.15 13.60 2.43
N HIS A 20 -2.75 12.58 3.20
CA HIS A 20 -1.47 11.90 2.99
C HIS A 20 -1.47 11.05 1.71
N LEU A 21 -2.59 10.38 1.41
CA LEU A 21 -2.77 9.70 0.13
C LEU A 21 -2.78 10.68 -1.03
N LEU A 22 -3.40 11.85 -0.89
CA LEU A 22 -3.36 12.91 -1.90
C LEU A 22 -1.91 13.36 -2.15
N GLN A 23 -1.14 13.65 -1.09
CA GLN A 23 0.27 14.01 -1.20
C GLN A 23 1.08 12.95 -1.97
N PHE A 24 0.95 11.67 -1.59
CA PHE A 24 1.68 10.57 -2.24
C PHE A 24 1.25 10.35 -3.69
N THR A 25 -0.06 10.35 -3.96
CA THR A 25 -0.59 10.06 -5.30
C THR A 25 -0.30 11.16 -6.30
N ILE A 26 -0.23 12.43 -5.88
CA ILE A 26 0.24 13.52 -6.72
C ILE A 26 1.74 13.36 -6.99
N ALA A 27 2.55 13.11 -5.95
CA ALA A 27 3.99 12.91 -6.11
C ALA A 27 4.32 11.77 -7.09
N ASN A 28 3.54 10.68 -7.06
CA ASN A 28 3.67 9.54 -7.95
C ASN A 28 3.29 9.85 -9.40
N GLN A 29 2.18 10.55 -9.63
CA GLN A 29 1.70 10.85 -10.99
C GLN A 29 2.60 11.83 -11.76
N ILE A 30 3.36 12.66 -11.05
CA ILE A 30 4.30 13.62 -11.66
C ILE A 30 5.55 12.92 -12.22
N GLN A 31 5.92 11.74 -11.70
CA GLN A 31 7.19 11.09 -12.07
C GLN A 31 7.23 10.62 -13.53
N ASP A 32 6.17 9.96 -13.99
CA ASP A 32 6.08 9.49 -15.37
C ASP A 32 4.63 9.60 -15.90
N PRO A 33 4.22 10.82 -16.31
CA PRO A 33 2.90 11.05 -16.88
C PRO A 33 2.65 10.26 -18.18
N GLU A 34 3.71 9.91 -18.92
CA GLU A 34 3.60 9.17 -20.18
C GLU A 34 3.37 7.68 -19.95
N GLU A 35 4.03 7.09 -18.94
CA GLU A 35 3.69 5.75 -18.43
C GLU A 35 2.23 5.71 -18.00
N ASP A 36 1.80 6.69 -17.21
CA ASP A 36 0.42 6.78 -16.74
C ASP A 36 -0.58 7.03 -17.89
N ARG A 37 -0.19 7.74 -18.96
CA ARG A 37 -1.04 7.91 -20.14
C ARG A 37 -1.33 6.61 -20.86
N LYS A 38 -0.34 5.70 -20.89
CA LYS A 38 -0.50 4.37 -21.48
C LYS A 38 -1.30 3.43 -20.57
N ASN A 39 -0.99 3.42 -19.28
CA ASN A 39 -1.50 2.42 -18.34
C ASN A 39 -2.79 2.84 -17.61
N LYS A 40 -2.96 4.14 -17.37
CA LYS A 40 -3.99 4.72 -16.50
C LYS A 40 -4.51 6.06 -17.06
N PRO A 41 -5.04 6.10 -18.29
CA PRO A 41 -5.38 7.33 -19.00
C PRO A 41 -6.44 8.19 -18.28
N SER A 42 -7.21 7.61 -17.36
CA SER A 42 -8.22 8.33 -16.57
C SER A 42 -7.65 9.15 -15.41
N ARG A 43 -6.34 9.00 -15.09
CA ARG A 43 -5.65 9.79 -14.05
C ARG A 43 -5.69 11.29 -14.39
N PRO A 44 -5.79 12.19 -13.39
CA PRO A 44 -5.92 13.63 -13.63
C PRO A 44 -4.90 14.25 -14.59
N ILE A 45 -3.60 13.92 -14.44
CA ILE A 45 -2.54 14.49 -15.29
C ILE A 45 -2.65 13.97 -16.73
N PRO A 46 -2.65 12.64 -17.02
CA PRO A 46 -2.81 12.14 -18.38
C PRO A 46 -4.12 12.55 -19.06
N ALA A 47 -5.21 12.70 -18.30
CA ALA A 47 -6.50 13.15 -18.82
C ALA A 47 -6.55 14.67 -19.11
N GLY A 48 -5.47 15.41 -18.88
CA GLY A 48 -5.40 16.85 -19.10
C GLY A 48 -6.25 17.68 -18.12
N ARG A 49 -6.70 17.09 -17.00
CA ARG A 49 -7.51 17.79 -15.99
C ARG A 49 -6.69 18.75 -15.13
N ILE A 50 -5.38 18.53 -15.07
CA ILE A 50 -4.41 19.39 -14.38
C ILE A 50 -3.06 19.29 -15.09
N SER A 51 -2.34 20.41 -15.17
CA SER A 51 -0.97 20.42 -15.71
C SER A 51 0.03 19.79 -14.73
N VAL A 52 1.16 19.28 -15.24
CA VAL A 52 2.24 18.73 -14.40
C VAL A 52 2.79 19.80 -13.44
N ASN A 53 2.96 21.04 -13.92
CA ASN A 53 3.48 22.14 -13.11
C ASN A 53 2.52 22.46 -11.94
N SER A 54 1.21 22.60 -12.23
CA SER A 54 0.22 22.84 -11.18
C SER A 54 0.13 21.68 -10.18
N ALA A 55 0.25 20.44 -10.66
CA ALA A 55 0.30 19.27 -9.78
C ALA A 55 1.55 19.30 -8.88
N ALA A 56 2.71 19.74 -9.39
CA ALA A 56 3.94 19.89 -8.62
C ALA A 56 3.82 20.97 -7.54
N ASP A 57 3.17 22.10 -7.84
CA ASP A 57 2.87 23.12 -6.83
C ASP A 57 1.99 22.55 -5.72
N ILE A 58 0.89 21.86 -6.08
CA ILE A 58 0.00 21.23 -5.10
C ILE A 58 0.76 20.19 -4.26
N ARG A 59 1.63 19.38 -4.88
CA ARG A 59 2.47 18.40 -4.16
C ARG A 59 3.24 19.08 -3.04
N TRP A 60 3.96 20.16 -3.33
CA TRP A 60 4.78 20.84 -2.33
C TRP A 60 3.96 21.58 -1.28
N VAL A 61 2.77 22.07 -1.63
CA VAL A 61 1.82 22.65 -0.66
C VAL A 61 1.21 21.59 0.25
N THR A 62 0.96 20.38 -0.23
CA THR A 62 0.38 19.30 0.60
C THR A 62 1.31 18.83 1.72
N VAL A 63 2.63 18.96 1.57
CA VAL A 63 3.61 18.59 2.60
C VAL A 63 3.43 19.39 3.91
N PRO A 64 3.54 20.74 3.93
CA PRO A 64 3.31 21.52 5.14
C PRO A 64 1.87 21.37 5.66
N VAL A 65 0.87 21.21 4.79
CA VAL A 65 -0.51 20.94 5.21
C VAL A 65 -0.60 19.63 6.01
N CYS A 66 -0.01 18.55 5.51
CA CYS A 66 0.00 17.26 6.20
C CYS A 66 0.77 17.33 7.53
N LEU A 67 1.89 18.06 7.58
CA LEU A 67 2.66 18.25 8.83
C LEU A 67 1.87 19.07 9.86
N MET A 68 1.23 20.16 9.45
CA MET A 68 0.41 20.99 10.34
C MET A 68 -0.83 20.24 10.85
N LEU A 69 -1.50 19.51 9.96
CA LEU A 69 -2.63 18.65 10.33
C LEU A 69 -2.20 17.61 11.37
N SER A 70 -0.99 17.08 11.25
CA SER A 70 -0.49 16.03 12.15
C SER A 70 0.01 16.59 13.48
N LEU A 71 0.59 17.78 13.48
CA LEU A 71 0.92 18.53 14.69
C LEU A 71 -0.31 18.78 15.56
N TRP A 72 -1.49 18.97 14.94
CA TRP A 72 -2.75 19.09 15.69
C TRP A 72 -3.06 17.84 16.53
N TYR A 73 -2.84 16.63 15.98
CA TYR A 73 -3.12 15.37 16.66
C TYR A 73 -2.03 14.94 17.64
N GLY A 74 -0.80 15.42 17.48
CA GLY A 74 0.29 15.25 18.45
C GLY A 74 1.59 14.73 17.82
N THR A 75 2.62 14.61 18.66
CA THR A 75 3.99 14.31 18.20
C THR A 75 4.10 12.99 17.43
N GLN A 76 3.36 11.95 17.83
CA GLN A 76 3.42 10.66 17.13
C GLN A 76 2.85 10.74 15.71
N ALA A 77 1.76 11.48 15.50
CA ALA A 77 1.23 11.73 14.16
C ALA A 77 2.19 12.60 13.33
N LEU A 78 2.77 13.64 13.93
CA LEU A 78 3.77 14.48 13.26
C LEU A 78 4.97 13.66 12.78
N LEU A 79 5.53 12.79 13.63
CA LEU A 79 6.63 11.90 13.25
C LEU A 79 6.23 10.97 12.11
N ALA A 80 5.02 10.39 12.14
CA ALA A 80 4.51 9.56 11.06
C ALA A 80 4.46 10.32 9.73
N SER A 81 4.00 11.56 9.72
CA SER A 81 3.96 12.42 8.53
C SER A 81 5.34 12.84 8.05
N THR A 82 6.27 13.13 8.96
CA THR A 82 7.65 13.46 8.60
C THR A 82 8.32 12.27 7.91
N VAL A 83 8.20 11.07 8.49
CA VAL A 83 8.71 9.83 7.87
C VAL A 83 8.00 9.57 6.54
N PHE A 84 6.67 9.72 6.49
CA PHE A 84 5.89 9.54 5.26
C PHE A 84 6.37 10.48 4.14
N ALA A 85 6.59 11.76 4.44
CA ALA A 85 7.07 12.74 3.47
C ALA A 85 8.49 12.40 2.98
N ALA A 86 9.41 12.06 3.89
CA ALA A 86 10.78 11.68 3.54
C ALA A 86 10.81 10.41 2.66
N PHE A 87 10.04 9.40 3.02
CA PHE A 87 9.96 8.15 2.26
C PHE A 87 9.17 8.30 0.96
N THR A 88 8.24 9.26 0.86
CA THR A 88 7.60 9.63 -0.41
C THR A 88 8.62 10.22 -1.38
N ILE A 89 9.55 11.06 -0.89
CA ILE A 89 10.65 11.61 -1.71
C ILE A 89 11.59 10.48 -2.15
N TRP A 90 11.97 9.58 -1.24
CA TRP A 90 12.80 8.44 -1.62
C TRP A 90 12.10 7.56 -2.67
N TYR A 91 10.83 7.21 -2.42
CA TYR A 91 10.06 6.36 -3.32
C TYR A 91 9.98 6.96 -4.73
N ASN A 92 9.68 8.25 -4.86
CA ASN A 92 9.40 8.88 -6.16
C ASN A 92 10.64 9.54 -6.78
N ASP A 93 11.27 10.50 -6.10
CA ASP A 93 12.33 11.36 -6.68
C ASP A 93 13.70 10.67 -6.68
N LEU A 94 13.96 9.80 -5.69
CA LEU A 94 15.19 9.00 -5.63
C LEU A 94 15.01 7.61 -6.26
N GLN A 95 13.91 7.39 -6.99
CA GLN A 95 13.64 6.18 -7.76
C GLN A 95 13.67 4.89 -6.91
N GLY A 96 13.34 5.00 -5.62
CA GLY A 96 13.31 3.86 -4.70
C GLY A 96 12.27 2.79 -5.12
N ASP A 97 11.27 3.17 -5.91
CA ASP A 97 10.24 2.28 -6.46
C ASP A 97 10.73 1.41 -7.63
N LYS A 98 11.86 1.73 -8.27
CA LYS A 98 12.38 0.99 -9.44
C LYS A 98 13.15 -0.27 -9.07
N MET A 99 13.48 -0.46 -7.79
CA MET A 99 14.20 -1.63 -7.27
C MET A 99 13.26 -2.52 -6.46
N GLY A 100 13.24 -3.83 -6.73
CA GLY A 100 12.20 -4.76 -6.26
C GLY A 100 11.99 -4.76 -4.75
N LEU A 101 13.00 -5.14 -3.97
CA LEU A 101 12.86 -5.17 -2.50
C LEU A 101 12.65 -3.78 -1.92
N SER A 102 13.32 -2.77 -2.48
CA SER A 102 13.17 -1.37 -2.06
C SER A 102 11.72 -0.90 -2.21
N LYS A 103 11.09 -1.11 -3.37
CA LYS A 103 9.68 -0.78 -3.61
C LYS A 103 8.78 -1.38 -2.54
N ASN A 104 8.89 -2.69 -2.27
CA ASN A 104 8.08 -3.36 -1.27
C ASN A 104 8.27 -2.78 0.13
N VAL A 105 9.53 -2.60 0.56
CA VAL A 105 9.85 -2.08 1.88
C VAL A 105 9.38 -0.63 2.04
N LEU A 106 9.62 0.22 1.04
CA LEU A 106 9.18 1.61 1.05
C LEU A 106 7.65 1.70 1.07
N THR A 107 6.93 0.92 0.27
CA THR A 107 5.46 0.91 0.32
C THR A 107 4.94 0.39 1.67
N ALA A 108 5.58 -0.62 2.26
CA ALA A 108 5.21 -1.12 3.58
C ALA A 108 5.44 -0.06 4.69
N ILE A 109 6.55 0.70 4.63
CA ILE A 109 6.82 1.81 5.54
C ILE A 109 5.78 2.92 5.38
N LEU A 110 5.48 3.32 4.14
CA LEU A 110 4.45 4.32 3.86
C LEU A 110 3.08 3.89 4.38
N GLY A 111 2.71 2.62 4.19
CA GLY A 111 1.49 2.03 4.75
C GLY A 111 1.48 2.07 6.28
N ALA A 112 2.58 1.68 6.93
CA ALA A 112 2.70 1.73 8.38
C ALA A 112 2.60 3.18 8.92
N CYS A 113 3.18 4.17 8.24
CA CYS A 113 2.99 5.58 8.59
C CYS A 113 1.51 5.99 8.52
N LEU A 114 0.77 5.50 7.51
CA LEU A 114 -0.67 5.76 7.41
C LEU A 114 -1.46 5.08 8.54
N GLU A 115 -1.11 3.85 8.89
CA GLU A 115 -1.74 3.15 10.02
C GLU A 115 -1.44 3.85 11.35
N VAL A 116 -0.20 4.30 11.57
CA VAL A 116 0.20 5.05 12.77
C VAL A 116 -0.60 6.35 12.87
N GLY A 117 -0.52 7.19 11.84
CA GLY A 117 -1.14 8.51 11.86
C GLY A 117 -2.67 8.44 11.87
N GLY A 118 -3.26 7.52 11.10
CA GLY A 118 -4.70 7.27 11.10
C GLY A 118 -5.23 6.79 12.46
N THR A 119 -4.49 5.90 13.13
CA THR A 119 -4.86 5.42 14.48
C THR A 119 -4.79 6.54 15.51
N VAL A 120 -3.74 7.37 15.48
CA VAL A 120 -3.60 8.53 16.37
C VAL A 120 -4.69 9.58 16.09
N ALA A 121 -5.00 9.83 14.81
CA ALA A 121 -6.05 10.77 14.41
C ALA A 121 -7.47 10.29 14.79
N ALA A 122 -7.69 8.97 14.89
CA ALA A 122 -8.94 8.39 15.41
C ALA A 122 -9.05 8.50 16.95
N GLY A 123 -7.95 8.75 17.65
CA GLY A 123 -7.93 8.91 19.10
C GLY A 123 -8.19 10.35 19.55
N PRO A 124 -8.34 10.59 20.87
CA PRO A 124 -8.23 11.94 21.43
C PRO A 124 -6.90 12.60 21.04
N ARG A 125 -6.85 13.93 21.10
CA ARG A 125 -5.61 14.68 20.87
C ARG A 125 -4.49 14.18 21.79
N ASN A 126 -3.28 14.07 21.24
CA ASN A 126 -2.09 13.52 21.89
C ASN A 126 -2.26 12.07 22.35
N SER A 127 -3.17 11.31 21.74
CA SER A 127 -3.22 9.87 21.90
C SER A 127 -1.95 9.23 21.34
N SER A 128 -1.60 8.07 21.90
CA SER A 128 -0.50 7.25 21.44
C SER A 128 -0.99 5.85 21.13
N ILE A 129 -0.22 5.17 20.29
CA ILE A 129 -0.50 3.78 19.92
C ILE A 129 -0.13 2.88 21.09
N ASP A 130 -1.07 2.04 21.50
CA ASP A 130 -0.83 1.06 22.54
C ASP A 130 -0.01 -0.13 22.02
N LYS A 131 0.37 -1.05 22.92
CA LYS A 131 1.21 -2.21 22.55
C LYS A 131 0.54 -3.10 21.50
N ALA A 132 -0.79 -3.24 21.55
CA ALA A 132 -1.54 -4.05 20.61
C ALA A 132 -1.57 -3.42 19.22
N GLY A 133 -1.82 -2.10 19.13
CA GLY A 133 -1.75 -1.35 17.88
C GLY A 133 -0.34 -1.32 17.30
N ALA A 134 0.70 -1.18 18.13
CA ALA A 134 2.08 -1.20 17.67
C ALA A 134 2.45 -2.58 17.07
N LEU A 135 2.00 -3.67 17.72
CA LEU A 135 2.16 -5.02 17.18
C LEU A 135 1.40 -5.21 15.87
N ALA A 136 0.15 -4.73 15.78
CA ALA A 136 -0.65 -4.81 14.56
C ALA A 136 0.04 -4.12 13.38
N ILE A 137 0.53 -2.89 13.58
CA ILE A 137 1.22 -2.11 12.54
C ILE A 137 2.54 -2.78 12.13
N ALA A 138 3.31 -3.32 13.08
CA ALA A 138 4.53 -4.05 12.77
C ALA A 138 4.26 -5.30 11.93
N LEU A 139 3.17 -6.02 12.24
CA LEU A 139 2.75 -7.18 11.46
C LEU A 139 2.24 -6.78 10.07
N SER A 140 1.43 -5.72 9.96
CA SER A 140 1.01 -5.16 8.66
C SER A 140 2.21 -4.80 7.79
N LEU A 141 3.20 -4.08 8.35
CA LEU A 141 4.43 -3.73 7.65
C LEU A 141 5.15 -4.97 7.14
N ALA A 142 5.33 -5.99 7.99
CA ALA A 142 6.02 -7.22 7.62
C ALA A 142 5.27 -8.01 6.54
N VAL A 143 3.94 -8.08 6.61
CA VAL A 143 3.09 -8.69 5.57
C VAL A 143 3.30 -7.93 4.25
N PHE A 144 3.09 -6.62 4.22
CA PHE A 144 3.26 -5.84 2.98
C PHE A 144 4.68 -5.95 2.41
N ALA A 145 5.71 -5.85 3.25
CA ALA A 145 7.10 -5.94 2.79
C ALA A 145 7.40 -7.29 2.10
N THR A 146 6.76 -8.37 2.58
CA THR A 146 7.02 -9.73 2.08
C THR A 146 6.03 -10.21 1.02
N THR A 147 4.84 -9.61 0.90
CA THR A 147 3.81 -10.09 -0.03
C THR A 147 3.37 -9.08 -1.10
N LEU A 148 3.75 -7.81 -1.00
CA LEU A 148 3.24 -6.78 -1.92
C LEU A 148 3.62 -7.02 -3.39
N HIS A 149 4.75 -7.68 -3.65
CA HIS A 149 5.15 -8.07 -5.01
C HIS A 149 4.17 -9.02 -5.71
N ALA A 150 3.18 -9.56 -4.99
CA ALA A 150 1.99 -10.16 -5.59
C ALA A 150 1.36 -9.24 -6.65
N GLN A 151 1.38 -7.92 -6.44
CA GLN A 151 0.82 -6.94 -7.38
C GLN A 151 1.68 -6.72 -8.63
N ASP A 152 2.96 -7.05 -8.59
CA ASP A 152 3.90 -6.78 -9.67
C ASP A 152 3.85 -7.85 -10.77
N PHE A 153 3.34 -9.06 -10.47
CA PHE A 153 3.27 -10.15 -11.46
C PHE A 153 2.45 -9.79 -12.71
N LYS A 154 1.35 -9.06 -12.54
CA LYS A 154 0.49 -8.65 -13.67
C LYS A 154 1.15 -7.62 -14.59
N ASP A 155 2.18 -6.94 -14.10
CA ASP A 155 2.87 -5.84 -14.75
C ASP A 155 4.32 -6.23 -15.17
N GLU A 156 4.74 -7.49 -14.95
CA GLU A 156 6.12 -7.96 -15.17
C GLU A 156 6.64 -7.68 -16.59
N GLU A 157 5.83 -7.94 -17.62
CA GLU A 157 6.21 -7.68 -19.02
C GLU A 157 6.49 -6.18 -19.24
N GLY A 158 5.62 -5.32 -18.71
CA GLY A 158 5.76 -3.87 -18.82
C GLY A 158 6.96 -3.35 -18.03
N ASP A 159 7.18 -3.88 -16.84
CA ASP A 159 8.35 -3.58 -16.00
C ASP A 159 9.65 -3.97 -16.73
N ARG A 160 9.67 -5.15 -17.37
CA ARG A 160 10.82 -5.62 -18.13
C ARG A 160 11.15 -4.72 -19.33
N LEU A 161 10.14 -4.29 -20.07
CA LEU A 161 10.30 -3.40 -21.22
C LEU A 161 10.74 -1.98 -20.84
N THR A 162 10.39 -1.53 -19.63
CA THR A 162 10.76 -0.20 -19.10
C THR A 162 12.05 -0.21 -18.28
N GLY A 163 12.69 -1.38 -18.11
CA GLY A 163 13.93 -1.55 -17.37
C GLY A 163 13.77 -1.52 -15.85
N ARG A 164 12.54 -1.60 -15.32
CA ARG A 164 12.27 -1.77 -13.89
C ARG A 164 12.79 -3.13 -13.42
N ARG A 165 13.33 -3.16 -12.22
CA ARG A 165 13.90 -4.37 -11.61
C ARG A 165 13.04 -4.81 -10.44
N THR A 166 11.79 -5.21 -10.68
CA THR A 166 10.89 -5.72 -9.63
C THR A 166 11.23 -7.16 -9.24
N LEU A 167 10.70 -7.65 -8.12
CA LEU A 167 10.99 -9.01 -7.65
C LEU A 167 10.58 -10.10 -8.66
N PRO A 168 9.41 -10.02 -9.33
CA PRO A 168 9.06 -10.96 -10.39
C PRO A 168 10.02 -10.92 -11.59
N THR A 169 10.57 -9.76 -11.94
CA THR A 169 11.52 -9.62 -13.06
C THR A 169 12.91 -10.17 -12.71
N ILE A 170 13.42 -9.92 -11.49
CA ILE A 170 14.77 -10.37 -11.08
C ILE A 170 14.77 -11.85 -10.68
N PHE A 171 13.77 -12.28 -9.90
CA PHE A 171 13.71 -13.61 -9.29
C PHE A 171 12.35 -14.30 -9.55
N PRO A 172 11.97 -14.59 -10.80
CA PRO A 172 10.62 -15.01 -11.17
C PRO A 172 10.13 -16.25 -10.41
N LYS A 173 10.98 -17.29 -10.30
CA LYS A 173 10.61 -18.52 -9.56
C LYS A 173 10.51 -18.25 -8.07
N ALA A 174 11.52 -17.60 -7.48
CA ALA A 174 11.54 -17.36 -6.03
C ALA A 174 10.38 -16.46 -5.59
N ALA A 175 10.04 -15.43 -6.37
CA ALA A 175 8.91 -14.55 -6.12
C ALA A 175 7.57 -15.31 -6.15
N ARG A 176 7.38 -16.26 -7.08
CA ARG A 176 6.16 -17.07 -7.13
C ARG A 176 6.07 -18.02 -5.92
N PHE A 177 7.18 -18.69 -5.60
CA PHE A 177 7.24 -19.59 -4.44
C PHE A 177 7.08 -18.85 -3.11
N SER A 178 7.59 -17.62 -2.97
CA SER A 178 7.35 -16.80 -1.78
C SER A 178 5.86 -16.48 -1.59
N MET A 179 5.06 -16.36 -2.66
CA MET A 179 3.60 -16.19 -2.52
C MET A 179 2.91 -17.48 -2.08
N MET A 180 3.31 -18.62 -2.64
CA MET A 180 2.76 -19.93 -2.28
C MET A 180 2.96 -20.26 -0.79
N ILE A 181 4.11 -19.90 -0.23
CA ILE A 181 4.44 -20.16 1.17
C ILE A 181 4.00 -19.00 2.07
N GLY A 182 4.31 -17.77 1.68
CA GLY A 182 4.19 -16.58 2.52
C GLY A 182 2.75 -16.23 2.87
N ILE A 183 1.82 -16.28 1.90
CA ILE A 183 0.41 -15.93 2.15
C ILE A 183 -0.22 -16.87 3.19
N PRO A 184 -0.24 -18.21 3.03
CA PRO A 184 -0.83 -19.08 4.04
C PRO A 184 -0.06 -19.05 5.37
N LEU A 185 1.27 -18.87 5.35
CA LEU A 185 2.06 -18.73 6.58
C LEU A 185 1.65 -17.48 7.37
N TRP A 186 1.47 -16.34 6.70
CA TRP A 186 0.96 -15.13 7.33
C TRP A 186 -0.48 -15.31 7.82
N SER A 187 -1.35 -15.95 7.05
CA SER A 187 -2.74 -16.25 7.47
C SER A 187 -2.77 -17.06 8.76
N TYR A 188 -1.94 -18.10 8.86
CA TYR A 188 -1.84 -18.91 10.08
C TYR A 188 -1.20 -18.12 11.23
N GLY A 189 -0.05 -17.48 10.99
CA GLY A 189 0.68 -16.73 12.02
C GLY A 189 -0.15 -15.61 12.63
N LEU A 190 -0.84 -14.82 11.81
CA LEU A 190 -1.76 -13.78 12.29
C LEU A 190 -2.93 -14.38 13.06
N SER A 191 -3.49 -15.52 12.61
CA SER A 191 -4.57 -16.19 13.34
C SER A 191 -4.12 -16.64 14.73
N CYS A 192 -2.89 -17.15 14.88
CA CYS A 192 -2.30 -17.49 16.17
C CYS A 192 -2.10 -16.26 17.06
N VAL A 193 -1.53 -15.17 16.52
CA VAL A 193 -1.28 -13.92 17.26
C VAL A 193 -2.59 -13.36 17.80
N TRP A 194 -3.63 -13.33 16.98
CA TRP A 194 -4.93 -12.75 17.33
C TRP A 194 -5.90 -13.74 17.97
N LYS A 195 -5.46 -14.99 18.21
CA LYS A 195 -6.26 -16.07 18.84
C LYS A 195 -7.60 -16.29 18.12
N ILE A 196 -7.57 -16.26 16.79
CA ILE A 196 -8.72 -16.54 15.94
C ILE A 196 -9.14 -18.01 16.10
N ASP A 197 -10.44 -18.30 16.03
CA ASP A 197 -10.97 -19.65 16.17
C ASP A 197 -10.50 -20.57 15.03
N ALA A 198 -10.61 -21.89 15.24
CA ALA A 198 -10.08 -22.87 14.30
C ALA A 198 -10.80 -22.85 12.93
N LEU A 199 -12.10 -22.55 12.89
CA LEU A 199 -12.86 -22.52 11.65
C LEU A 199 -12.43 -21.33 10.78
N SER A 200 -12.39 -20.13 11.37
CA SER A 200 -11.92 -18.92 10.69
C SER A 200 -10.44 -19.04 10.28
N THR A 201 -9.59 -19.58 11.15
CA THR A 201 -8.17 -19.86 10.83
C THR A 201 -8.05 -20.78 9.61
N THR A 202 -8.81 -21.88 9.60
CA THR A 202 -8.81 -22.82 8.48
C THR A 202 -9.26 -22.13 7.20
N ALA A 203 -10.33 -21.33 7.25
CA ALA A 203 -10.81 -20.58 6.09
C ALA A 203 -9.75 -19.62 5.53
N PHE A 204 -9.07 -18.85 6.39
CA PHE A 204 -8.00 -17.94 5.97
C PHE A 204 -6.80 -18.67 5.37
N VAL A 205 -6.35 -19.76 5.99
CA VAL A 205 -5.21 -20.55 5.49
C VAL A 205 -5.56 -21.23 4.16
N VAL A 206 -6.75 -21.81 4.03
CA VAL A 206 -7.20 -22.44 2.78
C VAL A 206 -7.31 -21.39 1.66
N TYR A 207 -7.89 -20.23 1.94
CA TYR A 207 -7.94 -19.14 0.96
C TYR A 207 -6.54 -18.64 0.59
N GLY A 208 -5.67 -18.44 1.59
CA GLY A 208 -4.28 -18.02 1.38
C GLY A 208 -3.48 -19.04 0.55
N ALA A 209 -3.64 -20.33 0.82
CA ALA A 209 -3.03 -21.41 0.05
C ALA A 209 -3.57 -21.45 -1.38
N PHE A 210 -4.88 -21.25 -1.57
CA PHE A 210 -5.48 -21.14 -2.90
C PHE A 210 -4.86 -19.97 -3.69
N VAL A 211 -4.80 -18.77 -3.10
CA VAL A 211 -4.20 -17.59 -3.77
C VAL A 211 -2.71 -17.80 -4.06
N GLY A 212 -1.95 -18.28 -3.07
CA GLY A 212 -0.52 -18.55 -3.22
C GLY A 212 -0.22 -19.61 -4.28
N ALA A 213 -0.97 -20.72 -4.31
CA ALA A 213 -0.81 -21.78 -5.30
C ALA A 213 -1.05 -21.29 -6.73
N ARG A 214 -2.01 -20.37 -6.93
CA ARG A 214 -2.27 -19.79 -8.26
C ARG A 214 -1.06 -19.10 -8.87
N PHE A 215 -0.23 -18.43 -8.06
CA PHE A 215 0.99 -17.77 -8.56
C PHE A 215 2.04 -18.76 -9.05
N VAL A 216 2.00 -20.04 -8.64
CA VAL A 216 2.92 -21.08 -9.12
C VAL A 216 2.30 -21.90 -10.25
N MET A 217 1.01 -22.21 -10.16
CA MET A 217 0.31 -23.07 -11.14
C MET A 217 0.00 -22.37 -12.46
N TYR A 218 -0.13 -21.04 -12.45
CA TYR A 218 -0.44 -20.25 -13.63
C TYR A 218 0.58 -19.13 -13.80
N ASP A 219 1.15 -19.00 -15.00
CA ASP A 219 2.21 -18.04 -15.33
C ASP A 219 1.84 -17.10 -16.49
N THR A 220 0.59 -17.15 -16.96
CA THR A 220 0.10 -16.22 -17.98
C THR A 220 -0.29 -14.87 -17.36
N VAL A 221 -0.07 -13.78 -18.11
CA VAL A 221 -0.43 -12.41 -17.70
C VAL A 221 -1.91 -12.30 -17.26
N GLY A 222 -2.82 -12.98 -17.95
CA GLY A 222 -4.24 -13.01 -17.60
C GLY A 222 -4.50 -13.70 -16.25
N ALA A 223 -3.80 -14.80 -15.99
CA ALA A 223 -3.91 -15.50 -14.71
C ALA A 223 -3.27 -14.71 -13.56
N ASP A 224 -2.13 -14.05 -13.79
CA ASP A 224 -1.50 -13.18 -12.79
C ASP A 224 -2.38 -11.98 -12.43
N LYS A 225 -3.03 -11.35 -13.43
CA LYS A 225 -4.07 -10.32 -13.18
C LYS A 225 -5.18 -10.84 -12.27
N GLN A 226 -5.64 -12.07 -12.50
CA GLN A 226 -6.69 -12.68 -11.68
C GLN A 226 -6.18 -13.05 -10.27
N SER A 227 -4.96 -13.57 -10.15
CA SER A 227 -4.33 -13.87 -8.87
C SER A 227 -4.11 -12.61 -8.03
N CYS A 228 -3.72 -11.50 -8.65
CA CYS A 228 -3.64 -10.18 -8.01
C CYS A 228 -5.00 -9.71 -7.46
N LYS A 229 -6.10 -9.95 -8.19
CA LYS A 229 -7.45 -9.61 -7.72
C LYS A 229 -7.84 -10.43 -6.48
N TYR A 230 -7.56 -11.73 -6.50
CA TYR A 230 -7.82 -12.58 -5.33
C TYR A 230 -6.95 -12.18 -4.13
N TYR A 231 -5.69 -11.83 -4.35
CA TYR A 231 -4.80 -11.28 -3.32
C TYR A 231 -5.36 -9.99 -2.72
N SER A 232 -5.84 -9.06 -3.55
CA SER A 232 -6.43 -7.79 -3.08
C SER A 232 -7.85 -7.92 -2.54
N VAL A 233 -8.45 -9.11 -2.60
CA VAL A 233 -9.87 -9.34 -2.32
C VAL A 233 -10.77 -8.37 -3.12
N SER A 234 -10.35 -8.02 -4.34
CA SER A 234 -11.10 -7.10 -5.19
C SER A 234 -12.00 -7.87 -6.17
N ARG A 235 -13.30 -7.57 -6.16
CA ARG A 235 -14.23 -8.09 -7.17
C ARG A 235 -14.07 -7.33 -8.48
N ASN A 236 -14.34 -8.02 -9.59
CA ASN A 236 -14.32 -7.51 -10.97
C ASN A 236 -15.00 -6.14 -11.09
N MET A 237 -14.20 -5.07 -11.06
CA MET A 237 -14.58 -3.81 -11.67
C MET A 237 -14.15 -3.92 -13.13
N THR A 238 -14.98 -4.58 -13.94
CA THR A 238 -14.87 -4.53 -15.39
C THR A 238 -15.10 -3.08 -15.80
N TRP A 239 -14.02 -2.33 -15.93
CA TRP A 239 -14.04 -1.09 -16.69
C TRP A 239 -14.34 -1.48 -18.14
N VAL A 240 -15.61 -1.39 -18.52
CA VAL A 240 -16.01 -1.32 -19.93
C VAL A 240 -15.70 0.10 -20.35
N PRO A 241 -14.73 0.34 -21.26
CA PRO A 241 -14.57 1.65 -21.85
C PRO A 241 -15.89 1.98 -22.57
N ARG A 242 -16.52 3.10 -22.20
CA ARG A 242 -17.47 3.76 -23.09
C ARG A 242 -16.69 4.60 -24.07
#